data_AF-A0A7C9DWG1-F1
#
_entry.id   AF-A0A7C9DWG1-F1
#
_cell.length_a   1.000
_cell.length_b   1.000
_cell.length_c   1.000
_cell.angle_alpha   90.00
_cell.angle_beta   90.00
_cell.angle_gamma   90.00
#
_symmetry.space_group_name_H-M   'P 1'
#
loop_
_entity.id
_entity.type
_entity.pdbx_description
1 polymer ?
#
loop_
_entity_poly.entity_id
_entity_poly.type
_entity_poly.pdbx_seq_one_letter_code
_entity_poly.pdbx_strand_id
1 'polypeptide(L)'
;GGFWNRGISACAVCDGAAPIFRDKPLAVIGGGDSAMEEANFLTKFGSKVCIIHRRDKFKASKIMQKRVLENPKIEVIWNSVVLEAYGDEEKGGKVLGGVKVKNVVTGEISDLKVSGLFFAIGHEPATKFLGGQLELDSDGYVVTKPGLGIRVGAEAEGDGEEIEQGSGVLGPSNELKK
;
A
#
# COMPACT_ATOMS: atom_id res chain seq x y z
N GLY A 1 -0.17 -20.73 8.59
CA GLY A 1 0.83 -19.75 9.09
C GLY A 1 0.91 -18.61 8.10
N GLY A 2 0.94 -17.35 8.55
CA GLY A 2 0.76 -16.19 7.65
C GLY A 2 1.97 -15.90 6.76
N PHE A 3 1.74 -15.34 5.57
CA PHE A 3 2.78 -14.97 4.59
C PHE A 3 3.32 -13.54 4.78
N TRP A 4 2.99 -12.88 5.89
CA TRP A 4 3.51 -11.55 6.24
C TRP A 4 5.04 -11.59 6.36
N ASN A 5 5.72 -10.62 5.75
CA ASN A 5 7.18 -10.57 5.59
C ASN A 5 7.79 -11.78 4.86
N ARG A 6 6.97 -12.64 4.25
CA ARG A 6 7.36 -13.83 3.46
C ARG A 6 6.69 -13.84 2.09
N GLY A 7 6.40 -12.65 1.58
CA GLY A 7 5.72 -12.43 0.31
C GLY A 7 4.58 -11.41 0.39
N ILE A 8 4.05 -11.12 1.58
CA ILE A 8 3.05 -10.07 1.79
C ILE A 8 3.70 -8.87 2.51
N SER A 9 3.47 -7.66 1.99
CA SER A 9 3.94 -6.38 2.54
C SER A 9 2.88 -5.28 2.43
N ALA A 10 3.01 -4.21 3.22
CA ALA A 10 2.23 -2.98 3.11
C ALA A 10 3.07 -1.75 2.67
N CYS A 11 4.35 -1.95 2.32
CA CYS A 11 5.21 -0.88 1.85
C CYS A 11 6.04 -1.35 0.65
N ALA A 12 5.55 -1.09 -0.57
CA ALA A 12 6.30 -1.45 -1.79
C ALA A 12 7.67 -0.78 -1.87
N VAL A 13 7.80 0.45 -1.36
CA VAL A 13 9.08 1.19 -1.38
C VAL A 13 10.11 0.59 -0.43
N CYS A 14 9.68 0.07 0.71
CA CYS A 14 10.54 -0.53 1.73
C CYS A 14 11.04 -1.91 1.28
N ASP A 15 10.11 -2.76 0.84
CA ASP A 15 10.39 -4.19 0.63
C ASP A 15 10.55 -4.57 -0.84
N GLY A 16 10.13 -3.73 -1.79
CA GLY A 16 10.05 -4.07 -3.21
C GLY A 16 11.39 -4.42 -3.86
N ALA A 17 12.50 -3.96 -3.28
CA ALA A 17 13.86 -4.30 -3.74
C ALA A 17 14.40 -5.62 -3.16
N ALA A 18 13.66 -6.29 -2.27
CA ALA A 18 14.11 -7.54 -1.66
C ALA A 18 14.31 -8.63 -2.72
N PRO A 19 15.34 -9.50 -2.59
CA PRO A 19 15.66 -10.52 -3.59
C PRO A 19 14.50 -11.47 -3.93
N ILE A 20 13.57 -11.68 -3.00
CA ILE A 20 12.41 -12.56 -3.17
C ILE A 20 11.41 -12.05 -4.24
N PHE A 21 11.44 -10.76 -4.58
CA PHE A 21 10.51 -10.14 -5.54
C PHE A 21 11.12 -9.89 -6.92
N ARG A 22 12.45 -10.05 -7.05
CA ARG A 22 13.17 -9.73 -8.28
C ARG A 22 12.82 -10.69 -9.41
N ASP A 23 12.45 -10.13 -10.56
CA ASP A 23 12.01 -10.85 -11.77
C ASP A 23 10.83 -11.81 -11.51
N LYS A 24 10.03 -11.54 -10.46
CA LYS A 24 8.82 -12.30 -10.13
C LYS A 24 7.54 -11.52 -10.44
N PRO A 25 6.41 -12.22 -10.68
CA PRO A 25 5.10 -11.59 -10.75
C PRO A 25 4.70 -11.08 -9.36
N LEU A 26 4.25 -9.83 -9.29
CA LEU A 26 3.84 -9.16 -8.06
C LEU A 26 2.39 -8.68 -8.19
N ALA A 27 1.70 -8.52 -7.08
CA ALA A 27 0.35 -7.96 -7.03
C ALA A 27 0.28 -6.75 -6.07
N VAL A 28 -0.50 -5.75 -6.44
CA VAL A 28 -0.83 -4.59 -5.61
C VAL A 28 -2.35 -4.55 -5.42
N ILE A 29 -2.82 -4.40 -4.18
CA ILE A 29 -4.24 -4.20 -3.88
C ILE A 29 -4.47 -2.71 -3.68
N GLY A 30 -5.30 -2.09 -4.53
CA GLY A 30 -5.67 -0.69 -4.39
C GLY A 30 -6.11 -0.04 -5.69
N GLY A 31 -6.55 1.23 -5.59
CA GLY A 31 -7.00 2.00 -6.75
C GLY A 31 -6.93 3.51 -6.58
N GLY A 32 -6.21 3.99 -5.56
CA GLY A 32 -5.86 5.41 -5.38
C GLY A 32 -4.49 5.73 -5.97
N ASP A 33 -4.04 6.98 -5.84
CA ASP A 33 -2.73 7.40 -6.39
C ASP A 33 -1.57 6.60 -5.79
N SER A 34 -1.58 6.32 -4.47
CA SER A 34 -0.56 5.48 -3.82
C SER A 34 -0.44 4.09 -4.47
N ALA A 35 -1.57 3.46 -4.80
CA ALA A 35 -1.54 2.16 -5.48
C ALA A 35 -0.91 2.24 -6.88
N MET A 36 -1.15 3.33 -7.62
CA MET A 36 -0.56 3.53 -8.94
C MET A 36 0.95 3.80 -8.85
N GLU A 37 1.37 4.59 -7.86
CA GLU A 37 2.78 4.89 -7.61
C GLU A 37 3.56 3.64 -7.19
N GLU A 38 3.03 2.88 -6.24
CA GLU A 38 3.63 1.64 -5.76
C GLU A 38 3.68 0.58 -6.87
N ALA A 39 2.59 0.40 -7.63
CA ALA A 39 2.59 -0.52 -8.77
C ALA A 39 3.66 -0.15 -9.79
N ASN A 40 3.76 1.13 -10.15
CA ASN A 40 4.77 1.60 -11.10
C ASN A 40 6.20 1.44 -10.53
N PHE A 41 6.40 1.70 -9.24
CA PHE A 41 7.68 1.46 -8.57
C PHE A 41 8.12 0.00 -8.64
N LEU A 42 7.20 -0.94 -8.36
CA LEU A 42 7.47 -2.37 -8.38
C LEU A 42 7.84 -2.89 -9.77
N THR A 43 7.44 -2.22 -10.87
CA THR A 43 7.84 -2.63 -12.24
C THR A 43 9.35 -2.58 -12.49
N LYS A 44 10.10 -1.86 -11.65
CA LYS A 44 11.57 -1.82 -11.68
C LYS A 44 12.20 -3.13 -11.22
N PHE A 45 11.49 -3.91 -10.40
CA PHE A 45 12.01 -5.13 -9.77
C PHE A 45 11.27 -6.39 -10.24
N GLY A 46 9.94 -6.31 -10.34
CA GLY A 46 9.11 -7.43 -10.77
C GLY A 46 9.18 -7.66 -12.29
N SER A 47 8.87 -8.89 -12.69
CA SER A 47 8.69 -9.24 -14.10
C SER A 47 7.36 -8.72 -14.64
N LYS A 48 6.32 -8.71 -13.80
CA LYS A 48 4.98 -8.19 -14.08
C LYS A 48 4.33 -7.73 -12.77
N VAL A 49 3.49 -6.71 -12.83
CA VAL A 49 2.74 -6.19 -11.68
C VAL A 49 1.24 -6.22 -11.99
N CYS A 50 0.46 -6.92 -11.17
CA CYS A 50 -0.99 -6.97 -11.30
C CYS A 50 -1.64 -6.05 -10.26
N ILE A 51 -2.46 -5.10 -10.68
CA ILE A 51 -3.26 -4.28 -9.77
C ILE A 51 -4.61 -4.95 -9.60
N ILE A 52 -4.93 -5.38 -8.38
CA ILE A 52 -6.23 -5.94 -8.03
C ILE A 52 -7.07 -4.81 -7.47
N HIS A 53 -8.15 -4.48 -8.19
CA HIS A 53 -9.03 -3.39 -7.81
C HIS A 53 -10.48 -3.82 -7.74
N ARG A 54 -11.15 -3.45 -6.65
CA ARG A 54 -12.51 -3.91 -6.32
C ARG A 54 -13.63 -3.29 -7.17
N ARG A 55 -13.33 -2.28 -7.99
CA ARG A 55 -14.31 -1.58 -8.86
C ARG A 55 -13.86 -1.67 -10.33
N ASP A 56 -14.68 -1.13 -11.22
CA ASP A 56 -14.45 -0.99 -12.65
C ASP A 56 -13.67 0.29 -13.04
N LYS A 57 -13.42 1.18 -12.08
CA LYS A 57 -12.68 2.44 -12.27
C LYS A 57 -11.81 2.80 -11.07
N PHE A 58 -10.67 3.42 -11.32
CA PHE A 58 -9.79 3.93 -10.27
C PHE A 58 -10.30 5.24 -9.63
N LYS A 59 -9.92 5.46 -8.37
CA LYS A 59 -10.06 6.76 -7.67
C LYS A 59 -8.87 7.68 -7.98
N ALA A 60 -7.73 7.11 -8.37
CA ALA A 60 -6.49 7.82 -8.72
C ALA A 60 -6.71 8.97 -9.70
N SER A 61 -5.82 9.97 -9.66
CA SER A 61 -5.77 11.07 -10.63
C SER A 61 -5.59 10.56 -12.07
N LYS A 62 -6.13 11.29 -13.05
CA LYS A 62 -6.10 10.88 -14.47
C LYS A 62 -4.68 10.62 -14.99
N ILE A 63 -3.72 11.41 -14.54
CA ILE A 63 -2.31 11.27 -14.95
C ILE A 63 -1.72 9.96 -14.41
N MET A 64 -2.06 9.57 -13.19
CA MET A 64 -1.59 8.33 -12.59
C MET A 64 -2.24 7.11 -13.21
N GLN A 65 -3.55 7.18 -13.51
CA GLN A 65 -4.23 6.13 -14.27
C GLN A 65 -3.55 5.91 -15.63
N LYS A 66 -3.27 7.01 -16.36
CA LYS A 66 -2.61 6.94 -17.67
C LYS A 66 -1.25 6.24 -17.59
N ARG A 67 -0.39 6.64 -16.63
CA ARG A 67 0.94 6.03 -16.44
C ARG A 67 0.87 4.52 -16.22
N VAL A 68 -0.09 4.07 -15.43
CA VAL A 68 -0.27 2.65 -15.13
C VAL A 68 -0.81 1.89 -16.34
N LEU A 69 -1.82 2.44 -17.03
CA LEU A 69 -2.43 1.79 -18.19
C LEU A 69 -1.50 1.74 -19.42
N GLU A 70 -0.56 2.68 -19.54
CA GLU A 70 0.44 2.71 -20.61
C GLU A 70 1.68 1.84 -20.30
N ASN A 71 1.84 1.34 -19.08
CA ASN A 71 2.99 0.54 -18.70
C ASN A 71 2.78 -0.94 -19.09
N PRO A 72 3.57 -1.51 -20.01
CA PRO A 72 3.37 -2.88 -20.50
C PRO A 72 3.66 -3.97 -19.46
N LYS A 73 4.35 -3.63 -18.36
CA LYS A 73 4.57 -4.56 -17.23
C LYS A 73 3.40 -4.59 -16.26
N ILE A 74 2.41 -3.70 -16.40
CA ILE A 74 1.28 -3.62 -15.48
C ILE A 74 0.03 -4.17 -16.15
N GLU A 75 -0.68 -5.02 -15.41
CA GLU A 75 -2.02 -5.48 -15.77
C GLU A 75 -3.00 -5.11 -14.66
N VAL A 76 -4.22 -4.72 -15.02
CA VAL A 76 -5.27 -4.40 -14.06
C VAL A 76 -6.32 -5.48 -14.05
N ILE A 77 -6.57 -6.05 -12.87
CA ILE A 77 -7.62 -7.01 -12.60
C ILE A 77 -8.78 -6.24 -11.93
N TRP A 78 -9.74 -5.85 -12.75
CA TRP A 78 -10.91 -5.08 -12.34
C TRP A 78 -11.93 -5.92 -11.58
N ASN A 79 -12.82 -5.22 -10.86
CA ASN A 79 -13.96 -5.82 -10.16
C ASN A 79 -13.57 -7.01 -9.27
N SER A 80 -12.40 -6.96 -8.64
CA SER A 80 -11.78 -8.14 -8.05
C SER A 80 -11.28 -7.89 -6.64
N VAL A 81 -11.37 -8.92 -5.79
CA VAL A 81 -10.88 -8.92 -4.41
C VAL A 81 -10.07 -10.18 -4.13
N VAL A 82 -9.05 -10.06 -3.28
CA VAL A 82 -8.29 -11.22 -2.80
C VAL A 82 -9.10 -11.94 -1.71
N LEU A 83 -9.31 -13.24 -1.89
CA LEU A 83 -9.98 -14.10 -0.91
C LEU A 83 -8.98 -14.77 0.03
N GLU A 84 -7.91 -15.30 -0.53
CA GLU A 84 -6.95 -16.14 0.17
C GLU A 84 -5.56 -15.99 -0.45
N ALA A 85 -4.53 -16.07 0.38
CA ALA A 85 -3.15 -16.23 -0.03
C ALA A 85 -2.70 -17.66 0.27
N TYR A 86 -1.95 -18.29 -0.63
CA TYR A 86 -1.43 -19.64 -0.46
C TYR A 86 0.08 -19.70 -0.71
N GLY A 87 0.70 -20.76 -0.21
CA GLY A 87 2.15 -20.92 -0.23
C GLY A 87 2.68 -21.51 -1.54
N ASP A 88 3.93 -21.22 -1.84
CA ASP A 88 4.69 -21.87 -2.93
C ASP A 88 5.07 -23.29 -2.49
N GLU A 89 4.40 -24.31 -3.04
CA GLU A 89 4.60 -25.71 -2.66
C GLU A 89 6.02 -26.20 -2.98
N GLU A 90 6.63 -25.71 -4.07
CA GLU A 90 8.01 -26.04 -4.44
C GLU A 90 9.03 -25.56 -3.39
N LYS A 91 8.65 -24.55 -2.60
CA LYS A 91 9.45 -23.98 -1.50
C LYS A 91 8.92 -24.38 -0.13
N GLY A 92 8.21 -25.51 -0.06
CA GLY A 92 7.68 -26.08 1.18
C GLY A 92 6.58 -25.23 1.84
N GLY A 93 5.89 -24.40 1.05
CA GLY A 93 4.74 -23.60 1.51
C GLY A 93 5.07 -22.47 2.48
N LYS A 94 6.36 -22.12 2.65
CA LYS A 94 6.81 -21.12 3.64
C LYS A 94 6.72 -19.68 3.13
N VAL A 95 6.70 -19.49 1.82
CA VAL A 95 6.63 -18.18 1.13
C VAL A 95 5.39 -18.12 0.25
N LEU A 96 4.95 -16.90 -0.09
CA LEU A 96 3.79 -16.69 -0.95
C LEU A 96 4.00 -17.33 -2.34
N GLY A 97 3.06 -18.18 -2.76
CA GLY A 97 2.99 -18.75 -4.11
C GLY A 97 1.88 -18.14 -4.97
N GLY A 98 0.93 -17.44 -4.35
CA GLY A 98 -0.05 -16.61 -5.02
C GLY A 98 -1.31 -16.40 -4.20
N VAL A 99 -2.35 -15.91 -4.89
CA VAL A 99 -3.61 -15.52 -4.27
C VAL A 99 -4.81 -16.02 -5.06
N LYS A 100 -5.89 -16.37 -4.37
CA LYS A 100 -7.21 -16.56 -4.98
C LYS A 100 -7.90 -15.21 -5.09
N VAL A 101 -8.31 -14.87 -6.31
CA VAL A 101 -8.97 -13.61 -6.63
C VAL A 101 -10.42 -13.92 -7.03
N LYS A 102 -11.37 -13.21 -6.43
CA LYS A 102 -12.78 -13.30 -6.80
C LYS A 102 -13.20 -12.05 -7.53
N ASN A 103 -13.76 -12.23 -8.72
CA ASN A 103 -14.48 -11.17 -9.40
C ASN A 103 -15.84 -10.98 -8.70
N VAL A 104 -16.08 -9.80 -8.14
CA VAL A 104 -17.29 -9.48 -7.36
C VAL A 104 -18.53 -9.24 -8.24
N VAL A 105 -18.35 -9.05 -9.54
CA VAL A 105 -19.45 -8.88 -10.51
C VAL A 105 -19.88 -10.23 -11.08
N THR A 106 -18.94 -11.07 -11.51
CA THR A 106 -19.25 -12.37 -12.13
C THR A 106 -19.34 -13.51 -11.11
N GLY A 107 -18.75 -13.34 -9.92
CA GLY A 107 -18.61 -14.39 -8.91
C GLY A 107 -17.47 -15.38 -9.19
N GLU A 108 -16.80 -15.28 -10.33
CA GLU A 108 -15.71 -16.16 -10.73
C GLU A 108 -14.52 -16.06 -9.77
N ILE A 109 -13.92 -17.21 -9.45
CA ILE A 109 -12.72 -17.30 -8.63
C ILE A 109 -11.59 -17.81 -9.50
N SER A 110 -10.50 -17.06 -9.57
CA SER A 110 -9.31 -17.39 -10.33
C SER A 110 -8.08 -17.46 -9.43
N ASP A 111 -7.07 -18.18 -9.91
CA ASP A 111 -5.79 -18.34 -9.25
C ASP A 111 -4.77 -17.39 -9.88
N LEU A 112 -4.18 -16.51 -9.06
CA LEU A 112 -3.17 -15.54 -9.49
C LEU A 112 -1.84 -15.90 -8.86
N LYS A 113 -0.95 -16.51 -9.66
CA LYS A 113 0.41 -16.86 -9.25
C LYS A 113 1.28 -15.61 -9.14
N VAL A 114 1.59 -15.24 -7.90
CA VAL A 114 2.46 -14.11 -7.56
C VAL A 114 3.35 -14.47 -6.40
N SER A 115 4.57 -13.93 -6.41
CA SER A 115 5.53 -14.09 -5.31
C SER A 115 5.52 -12.91 -4.34
N GLY A 116 4.80 -11.84 -4.68
CA GLY A 116 4.61 -10.67 -3.83
C GLY A 116 3.18 -10.15 -3.86
N LEU A 117 2.65 -9.74 -2.71
CA LEU A 117 1.38 -9.06 -2.55
C LEU A 117 1.57 -7.81 -1.69
N PHE A 118 1.24 -6.65 -2.23
CA PHE A 118 1.42 -5.34 -1.60
C PHE A 118 0.08 -4.66 -1.36
N PHE A 119 -0.17 -4.23 -0.12
CA PHE A 119 -1.38 -3.49 0.24
C PHE A 119 -1.16 -1.98 0.05
N ALA A 120 -1.91 -1.38 -0.88
CA ALA A 120 -1.89 0.07 -1.15
C ALA A 120 -3.32 0.66 -1.05
N ILE A 121 -3.99 0.36 0.06
CA ILE A 121 -5.40 0.76 0.32
C ILE A 121 -5.53 2.10 1.06
N GLY A 122 -4.42 2.79 1.34
CA GLY A 122 -4.35 4.00 2.15
C GLY A 122 -4.05 3.70 3.62
N HIS A 123 -3.49 4.68 4.34
CA HIS A 123 -3.25 4.57 5.78
C HIS A 123 -4.38 5.25 6.55
N GLU A 124 -4.77 4.65 7.67
CA GLU A 124 -5.61 5.31 8.67
C GLU A 124 -4.67 6.03 9.67
N PRO A 125 -4.61 7.37 9.65
CA PRO A 125 -3.76 8.09 10.60
C PRO A 125 -4.30 7.91 12.02
N ALA A 126 -3.38 7.72 12.98
CA ALA A 126 -3.70 7.53 14.39
C ALA A 126 -4.09 8.86 15.08
N THR A 127 -5.00 9.64 14.50
CA THR A 127 -5.39 10.98 14.98
C THR A 127 -6.59 10.96 15.93
N LYS A 128 -7.18 9.79 16.18
CA LYS A 128 -8.36 9.63 17.06
C LYS A 128 -8.13 10.15 18.49
N PHE A 129 -6.92 10.00 19.03
CA PHE A 129 -6.57 10.49 20.37
C PHE A 129 -6.60 12.02 20.48
N LEU A 130 -6.48 12.74 19.35
CA LEU A 130 -6.48 14.19 19.35
C LEU A 130 -7.86 14.77 19.71
N GLY A 131 -8.93 13.99 19.59
CA GLY A 131 -10.26 14.40 20.04
C GLY A 131 -10.77 15.72 19.44
N GLY A 132 -10.31 16.08 18.24
CA GLY A 132 -10.64 17.35 17.58
C GLY A 132 -9.82 18.57 18.02
N GLN A 133 -8.75 18.38 18.81
CA GLN A 133 -7.85 19.47 19.22
C GLN A 133 -7.02 20.05 18.06
N LEU A 134 -6.85 19.28 16.98
CA LEU A 134 -6.14 19.71 15.79
C LEU A 134 -7.06 19.61 14.57
N GLU A 135 -6.90 20.55 13.65
CA GLU A 135 -7.58 20.52 12.36
C GLU A 135 -7.06 19.32 11.55
N LEU A 136 -8.00 18.49 11.06
CA LEU A 136 -7.71 17.33 10.24
C LEU A 136 -8.22 17.56 8.82
N ASP A 137 -7.53 17.00 7.82
CA ASP A 137 -8.00 16.96 6.45
C ASP A 137 -9.07 15.88 6.21
N SER A 138 -9.56 15.77 4.98
CA SER A 138 -10.59 14.80 4.60
C SER A 138 -10.15 13.32 4.72
N ASP A 139 -8.84 13.07 4.79
CA ASP A 139 -8.26 11.73 4.95
C ASP A 139 -7.81 11.48 6.41
N GLY A 140 -8.08 12.43 7.32
CA GLY A 140 -7.85 12.33 8.76
C GLY A 140 -6.45 12.72 9.23
N TYR A 141 -5.61 13.30 8.36
CA TYR A 141 -4.27 13.76 8.71
C TYR A 141 -4.31 15.16 9.33
N VAL A 142 -3.36 15.44 10.22
CA VAL A 142 -3.21 16.77 10.82
C VAL A 142 -2.80 17.78 9.76
N VAL A 143 -3.57 18.84 9.62
CA VAL A 143 -3.25 19.96 8.73
C VAL A 143 -2.06 20.72 9.32
N THR A 144 -0.95 20.76 8.58
CA THR A 144 0.26 21.50 8.97
C THR A 144 0.48 22.69 8.05
N LYS A 145 1.02 23.79 8.58
CA LYS A 145 1.51 24.89 7.76
C LYS A 145 2.94 24.56 7.29
N PRO A 146 3.29 24.79 6.01
CA PRO A 146 4.65 24.56 5.52
C PRO A 146 5.67 25.28 6.40
N GLY A 147 6.65 24.54 6.95
CA GLY A 147 7.71 25.07 7.82
C GLY A 147 7.42 25.01 9.33
N LEU A 148 6.23 24.57 9.76
CA LEU A 148 5.91 24.42 11.18
C LEU A 148 5.85 22.93 11.56
N GLY A 149 6.86 22.46 12.28
CA GLY A 149 6.77 21.18 12.97
C GLY A 149 5.80 21.30 14.15
N ILE A 150 4.66 20.62 14.09
CA ILE A 150 3.74 20.56 15.24
C ILE A 150 4.34 19.58 16.24
N ARG A 151 4.87 20.11 17.35
CA ARG A 151 5.22 19.32 18.53
C ARG A 151 3.98 19.18 19.39
N VAL A 152 3.34 18.01 19.35
CA VAL A 152 2.30 17.68 20.33
C VAL A 152 3.02 17.23 21.59
N GLY A 153 3.12 18.12 22.58
CA GLY A 153 3.57 17.76 23.92
C GLY A 153 2.46 16.97 24.60
N ALA A 154 2.66 15.67 24.80
CA ALA A 154 1.88 14.90 25.75
C ALA A 154 2.61 15.00 27.10
N GLU A 155 2.12 15.82 28.01
CA GLU A 155 2.54 15.74 29.42
C GLU A 155 1.78 14.57 30.04
N ALA A 156 2.48 13.44 30.18
CA ALA A 156 2.03 12.37 31.05
C ALA A 156 2.48 12.73 32.47
N GLU A 157 1.53 13.06 33.34
CA GLU A 157 1.78 13.08 34.79
C GLU A 157 1.77 11.62 35.27
N GLY A 158 2.96 11.02 35.34
CA GLY A 158 3.17 9.62 35.72
C GLY A 158 4.62 9.18 35.56
N ASP A 159 5.38 9.31 36.64
CA ASP A 159 6.48 8.48 37.12
C ASP A 159 7.34 7.76 36.06
N GLY A 160 8.28 8.52 35.48
CA GLY A 160 9.60 8.06 35.03
C GLY A 160 9.70 6.81 34.14
N GLU A 161 9.68 7.00 32.83
CA GLU A 161 10.58 6.27 31.91
C GLU A 161 10.81 7.10 30.64
N GLU A 162 12.08 7.29 30.31
CA GLU A 162 12.58 8.14 29.22
C GLU A 162 12.33 7.46 27.86
N ILE A 163 11.40 8.00 27.07
CA ILE A 163 11.15 7.56 25.69
C ILE A 163 12.00 8.39 24.71
N GLU A 164 13.02 7.75 24.15
CA GLU A 164 13.92 8.30 23.14
C GLU A 164 13.14 8.67 21.86
N GLN A 165 13.13 9.95 21.50
CA GLN A 165 12.36 10.50 20.38
C GLN A 165 13.05 10.27 19.03
N GLY A 166 12.50 9.36 18.22
CA GLY A 166 12.78 9.29 16.78
C GLY A 166 12.08 10.43 16.04
N SER A 167 12.84 11.41 15.55
CA SER A 167 12.34 12.56 14.79
C SER A 167 11.88 12.16 13.37
N GLY A 168 10.62 11.74 13.24
CA GLY A 168 9.96 11.56 11.95
C GLY A 168 9.45 12.90 11.42
N VAL A 169 10.21 13.55 10.53
CA VAL A 169 9.73 14.71 9.76
C VAL A 169 8.68 14.21 8.77
N LEU A 170 7.39 14.45 9.05
CA LEU A 170 6.32 14.29 8.05
C LEU A 170 6.44 15.44 7.04
N GLY A 171 7.07 15.13 5.90
CA GLY A 171 7.18 16.04 4.75
C GLY A 171 5.85 16.20 3.99
N PRO A 172 5.70 17.25 3.16
CA PRO A 172 4.41 17.70 2.67
C PRO A 172 3.85 16.83 1.52
N SER A 173 2.55 16.54 1.56
CA SER A 173 1.76 16.21 0.37
C SER A 173 1.60 17.47 -0.48
N ASN A 174 2.13 17.41 -1.69
CA ASN A 174 2.26 18.55 -2.58
C ASN A 174 0.94 18.81 -3.33
N GLU A 175 0.05 19.66 -2.79
CA GLU A 175 -1.00 20.33 -3.57
C GLU A 175 -0.53 21.73 -3.98
N LEU A 176 0.14 21.82 -5.13
CA LEU A 176 0.35 23.09 -5.82
C LEU A 176 -0.84 23.35 -6.74
N LYS A 177 -1.82 24.11 -6.22
CA LYS A 177 -2.75 24.88 -7.05
C LYS A 177 -1.98 25.98 -7.80
N LYS A 178 -2.00 25.92 -9.13
CA LYS A 178 -2.16 27.06 -10.03
C LYS A 178 -2.64 26.59 -11.38
#